data_AF-A0A3D1VIL2-F1
#
_entry.id   AF-A0A3D1VIL2-F1
#
_cell.length_a   1.000
_cell.length_b   1.000
_cell.length_c   1.000
_cell.angle_alpha   90.00
_cell.angle_beta   90.00
_cell.angle_gamma   90.00
#
_symmetry.space_group_name_H-M   'P 1'
#
loop_
_entity.id
_entity.type
_entity.pdbx_description
1 polymer ?
#
loop_
_entity_poly.entity_id
_entity_poly.type
_entity_poly.pdbx_seq_one_letter_code
_entity_poly.pdbx_strand_id
1 'polypeptide(L)' 'KTFTIANVIEKTNRPTLVLAHNKTLAAQLCTELRSYFPHNAVEFFISYYDYYQPEAYVPGKDLYIEKDAAINEEIDK' A
#
# COMPACT_ATOMS: atom_id res chain seq x y z
N LYS A 1 4.92 -0.96 -18.50
CA LYS A 1 5.63 0.21 -17.92
C LYS A 1 6.59 -0.21 -16.81
N THR A 2 6.24 -1.21 -16.01
CA THR A 2 7.04 -1.72 -14.89
C THR A 2 8.45 -2.15 -15.29
N PHE A 3 8.62 -2.85 -16.42
CA PHE A 3 9.94 -3.20 -16.93
C PHE A 3 10.85 -1.98 -17.16
N THR A 4 10.31 -0.89 -17.71
CA THR A 4 11.08 0.35 -17.93
C THR A 4 11.49 0.97 -16.59
N ILE A 5 10.58 0.99 -15.60
CA ILE A 5 10.86 1.51 -14.26
C ILE A 5 11.92 0.64 -13.56
N ALA A 6 11.82 -0.68 -13.66
CA ALA A 6 12.80 -1.62 -13.11
C ALA A 6 14.20 -1.35 -13.67
N ASN A 7 14.35 -1.18 -14.98
CA ASN A 7 15.62 -0.81 -15.60
C ASN A 7 16.19 0.52 -15.08
N VAL A 8 15.34 1.50 -14.78
CA VAL A 8 15.78 2.79 -14.20
C VAL A 8 16.26 2.60 -12.77
N ILE A 9 15.53 1.82 -11.96
CA ILE A 9 15.90 1.50 -10.58
C ILE A 9 17.26 0.77 -10.55
N GLU A 10 17.43 -0.24 -11.39
CA GLU A 10 18.68 -1.00 -11.51
C GLU A 10 19.86 -0.11 -11.88
N LYS A 11 19.71 0.73 -12.92
CA LYS A 11 20.78 1.63 -13.39
C LYS A 11 21.16 2.70 -12.39
N THR A 12 20.19 3.18 -11.61
CA THR A 12 20.45 4.23 -10.62
C THR A 12 20.97 3.65 -9.30
N ASN A 13 20.66 2.38 -9.00
CA ASN A 13 21.08 1.66 -7.80
C ASN A 13 20.83 2.45 -6.50
N ARG A 14 19.63 3.00 -6.37
CA ARG A 14 19.19 3.78 -5.19
C ARG A 14 17.94 3.15 -4.58
N PRO A 15 17.80 3.18 -3.23
CA PRO A 15 16.53 2.83 -2.58
C PRO A 15 15.38 3.63 -3.20
N THR A 16 14.32 2.94 -3.59
CA THR A 16 13.22 3.52 -4.38
C THR A 16 11.88 3.25 -3.70
N LEU A 17 11.04 4.28 -3.61
CA LEU A 17 9.65 4.17 -3.17
C LEU A 17 8.73 4.29 -4.38
N VAL A 18 7.89 3.27 -4.61
CA VAL A 18 6.89 3.27 -5.68
C VAL A 18 5.51 3.48 -5.06
N LEU A 19 4.86 4.60 -5.42
CA LEU A 19 3.53 4.94 -4.94
C LEU A 19 2.47 4.55 -5.98
N ALA A 20 1.41 3.88 -5.53
CA ALA A 20 0.26 3.54 -6.34
C ALA A 20 -1.03 4.02 -5.66
N HIS A 21 -2.03 4.40 -6.46
CA HIS A 21 -3.25 5.04 -5.97
C HIS A 21 -4.28 4.07 -5.37
N ASN A 22 -4.03 2.76 -5.40
CA ASN A 22 -4.93 1.74 -4.84
C ASN A 22 -4.16 0.46 -4.45
N LYS A 23 -4.75 -0.32 -3.54
CA LYS A 23 -4.16 -1.56 -2.99
C LYS A 23 -3.90 -2.62 -4.07
N THR A 24 -4.84 -2.81 -5.02
CA THR A 24 -4.73 -3.84 -6.07
C THR A 24 -3.54 -3.59 -7.00
N LEU A 25 -3.38 -2.36 -7.48
CA LEU A 25 -2.26 -1.98 -8.34
C LEU A 25 -0.93 -2.03 -7.58
N ALA A 26 -0.92 -1.61 -6.32
CA ALA A 26 0.28 -1.69 -5.48
C ALA A 26 0.75 -3.15 -5.33
N ALA A 27 -0.18 -4.08 -5.09
CA ALA A 27 0.13 -5.51 -4.99
C ALA A 27 0.66 -6.07 -6.32
N GLN A 28 0.03 -5.72 -7.45
CA GLN A 28 0.49 -6.13 -8.78
C GLN A 28 1.92 -5.65 -9.06
N LEU A 29 2.21 -4.37 -8.81
CA LEU A 29 3.55 -3.79 -9.00
C LEU A 29 4.59 -4.45 -8.09
N CYS A 30 4.24 -4.76 -6.83
CA CYS A 30 5.15 -5.45 -5.92
C CYS A 30 5.50 -6.85 -6.43
N THR A 31 4.52 -7.63 -6.89
CA THR A 31 4.74 -8.97 -7.47
C THR A 31 5.61 -8.92 -8.73
N GLU A 32 5.36 -7.95 -9.62
CA GLU A 32 6.18 -7.75 -10.82
C GLU A 32 7.62 -7.36 -10.44
N LEU A 33 7.81 -6.43 -9.51
CA LEU A 33 9.14 -6.00 -9.05
C LEU A 33 9.90 -7.12 -8.33
N ARG A 34 9.23 -7.96 -7.52
CA ARG A 34 9.84 -9.16 -6.92
C ARG A 34 10.34 -10.13 -7.99
N SER A 35 9.63 -10.25 -9.11
CA SER A 35 10.03 -11.11 -10.24
C SER A 35 11.24 -10.52 -10.99
N TYR A 36 11.34 -9.20 -11.11
CA TYR A 36 12.50 -8.53 -11.72
C TYR A 36 13.73 -8.47 -10.80
N PHE A 37 13.53 -8.47 -9.48
CA PHE A 37 14.58 -8.34 -8.48
C PHE A 37 14.54 -9.47 -7.44
N PRO A 38 14.77 -10.74 -7.85
CA PRO A 38 14.62 -11.91 -6.97
C PRO A 38 15.64 -11.96 -5.82
N HIS A 39 16.71 -11.16 -5.89
CA HIS A 39 17.79 -11.11 -4.90
C HIS A 39 17.84 -9.80 -4.12
N ASN A 40 16.89 -8.89 -4.34
CA ASN A 40 16.81 -7.60 -3.65
C ASN A 40 15.61 -7.56 -2.71
N ALA A 41 15.68 -6.68 -1.70
CA ALA A 41 14.54 -6.42 -0.82
C ALA A 41 13.48 -5.59 -1.56
N VAL A 42 12.37 -6.24 -1.90
CA VAL A 42 11.17 -5.60 -2.46
C VAL A 42 10.07 -5.75 -1.43
N GLU A 43 9.69 -4.65 -0.78
CA GLU A 43 8.72 -4.65 0.31
C GLU A 43 7.36 -4.08 -0.10
N PHE A 44 6.30 -4.55 0.57
CA PHE A 44 4.94 -4.09 0.35
C PHE A 44 4.43 -3.34 1.58
N PHE A 45 4.29 -2.01 1.47
CA PHE A 45 3.81 -1.19 2.58
C PHE A 45 2.38 -0.72 2.32
N ILE A 46 1.42 -1.34 3.01
CA ILE A 46 0.00 -0.96 2.96
C ILE A 46 -0.55 -0.75 4.37
N SER A 47 -1.64 0.01 4.45
CA SER A 47 -2.37 0.13 5.71
C SER A 47 -2.90 -1.24 6.15
N TYR A 48 -2.58 -1.61 7.39
CA TYR A 48 -3.03 -2.83 8.09
C TYR A 48 -4.55 -2.86 8.36
N TYR A 49 -5.23 -1.73 8.15
CA TYR A 49 -6.68 -1.66 8.30
C TYR A 49 -7.38 -2.14 7.02
N ASP A 50 -8.19 -3.19 7.16
CA ASP A 50 -9.14 -3.62 6.12
C ASP A 50 -10.37 -2.71 6.09
N TYR A 51 -10.83 -2.33 7.27
CA TYR A 51 -11.90 -1.37 7.47
C TYR A 51 -11.43 -0.30 8.44
N TYR A 52 -11.60 0.97 8.05
CA TYR A 52 -11.35 2.09 8.92
C TYR A 52 -12.46 3.11 8.75
N GLN A 53 -13.26 3.26 9.80
CA GLN A 53 -14.23 4.33 9.96
C GLN A 53 -13.60 5.39 10.86
N PRO A 54 -13.31 6.59 10.33
CA PRO A 54 -12.86 7.69 11.17
C PRO A 54 -13.97 8.15 12.11
N GLU A 55 -13.56 8.74 13.23
CA GLU A 55 -14.45 9.51 14.07
C GLU A 55 -14.98 10.73 13.28
N ALA A 56 -16.29 10.95 13.30
CA ALA A 56 -16.91 12.05 12.60
C ALA A 56 -18.15 12.55 13.34
N TYR A 57 -18.41 13.85 13.26
CA TYR A 57 -19.68 14.44 13.68
C TYR A 57 -20.42 14.94 12.44
N VAL A 58 -21.71 14.57 12.32
CA VAL A 58 -22.60 14.94 11.21
C VAL A 58 -23.65 15.93 11.74
N PRO A 59 -23.43 17.26 11.57
CA PRO A 59 -24.28 18.27 12.21
C PRO A 59 -25.75 18.21 11.78
N GLY A 60 -26.02 17.93 10.51
CA GLY A 60 -27.38 17.88 9.96
C GLY A 60 -28.25 16.76 10.53
N LYS A 61 -27.66 15.82 11.28
CA LYS A 61 -28.36 14.71 11.95
C LYS A 61 -28.09 14.67 13.46
N ASP A 62 -27.34 15.65 13.97
CA ASP A 62 -26.79 15.64 15.33
C ASP A 62 -26.20 14.26 15.71
N LEU A 63 -25.46 13.67 14.77
CA LEU A 63 -24.95 12.30 14.89
C LEU A 63 -23.44 12.33 15.10
N TYR A 64 -23.01 11.78 16.22
CA TYR A 64 -21.61 11.43 16.45
C TYR A 64 -21.37 9.98 16.00
N ILE A 65 -20.36 9.80 15.16
CA ILE A 65 -19.89 8.53 14.62
C ILE A 65 -18.55 8.24 15.27
N GLU A 66 -18.51 7.21 16.12
CA GLU A 66 -17.28 6.75 16.74
C GLU A 66 -16.32 6.13 15.73
N LYS A 67 -15.02 6.21 16.04
CA LYS A 67 -13.99 5.50 15.30
C LYS A 67 -14.22 4.00 15.47
N ASP A 68 -14.28 3.31 14.35
CA ASP A 68 -14.30 1.84 14.31
C ASP A 68 -13.25 1.36 13.30
N ALA A 69 -12.54 0.30 13.62
CA ALA A 69 -11.52 -0.24 12.74
C ALA A 69 -11.40 -1.75 12.89
N ALA A 70 -11.33 -2.45 11.77
CA ALA A 70 -10.97 -3.85 11.71
C ALA A 70 -9.56 -3.98 11.14
N ILE A 71 -8.68 -4.62 11.90
CA ILE A 71 -7.30 -4.91 11.51
C ILE A 71 -7.30 -6.25 10.76
N ASN A 72 -6.54 -6.31 9.66
CA ASN A 72 -6.27 -7.58 9.01
C ASN A 72 -5.07 -8.27 9.68
N GLU A 73 -5.32 -9.36 10.39
CA GLU A 73 -4.26 -10.14 11.07
C GLU A 73 -3.25 -10.78 10.11
N GLU A 74 -3.59 -10.98 8.82
CA GLU A 74 -2.65 -11.50 7.80
C GLU A 74 -1.64 -10.43 7.35
N ILE A 75 -1.95 -9.14 7.52
CA ILE A 75 -1.10 -8.01 7.11
C ILE A 75 -0.19 -7.56 8.26
N ASP A 76 -0.54 -7.85 9.51
CA ASP A 76 0.24 -7.47 10.72
C ASP A 76 1.53 -8.31 10.93
N LYS A 77 2.01 -9.05 9.91
CA LYS A 77 3.23 -9.87 9.95
C LYS A 77 4.28 -9.46 8.93
#